data_AF-A0A5N6U293-F1
#
_entry.id   AF-A0A5N6U293-F1
#
_cell.length_a   1.000
_cell.length_b   1.000
_cell.length_c   1.000
_cell.angle_alpha   90.00
_cell.angle_beta   90.00
_cell.angle_gamma   90.00
#
_symmetry.space_group_name_H-M   'P 1'
#
loop_
_entity.id
_entity.type
_entity.pdbx_description
1 polymer ?
#
loop_
_entity_poly.entity_id
_entity_poly.type
_entity_poly.pdbx_seq_one_letter_code
_entity_poly.pdbx_strand_id
1 'polypeptide(L)'
;MSRKGFTHLRIRGSLPDNLDTPRHSQDGESTPETKEEKLLERSSVVPPQNRWTSSRFFLQFHLIPVGVAIACIILNLKGTFLGSGYNQWVNLLQFVSKVHEILMHLSITTIAMGYLLYVLTSEKPVPFGALFSIYNTTQVGYLWSKEFIASITSQGFPVMMKITFVLMMIASILLAAVVGPASAIAMVPRYVNYTLPDRAAIVRAETPQPFASTFCLLNTIMGENDTRPIQFPDGHIYEDRSTVGTINYTGITRRHLWNQTNSENEGQVLWVDDFDPSKKGSLGAIVVQPDLCYNNKTYLSVSACSVAGLWANATQVYILKGSGASDQLRSLLSVDFVDNLPSWTDNAVSIPKSWAKNITSQTGRENKTVADVLLNSFFVTDLICPSNGSYPDDIEYDTGYTLYDLYRPWTHEGLISSLIVNAMSWGTGYAEATELSRKNEKFEAKYDDESWTSGVVSTTHGQLLGYAWNMDGTGIRIAIPVLLIYCICAIVYILYTLVSGRSLSAWETIAGLTALAFNSTPSSVLQSEQGTASRTDTFRNLVSIREVEEREQLEFVFQKDHGVERLRVA
;
A
#
# COMPACT_ATOMS: atom_id res chain seq x y z
N MET A 1 -57.93 5.19 7.27
CA MET A 1 -57.68 4.04 6.39
C MET A 1 -56.74 3.07 7.09
N SER A 2 -57.26 1.86 7.31
CA SER A 2 -56.70 0.60 7.85
C SER A 2 -55.33 0.55 8.56
N ARG A 3 -55.40 0.28 9.87
CA ARG A 3 -54.42 -0.45 10.71
C ARG A 3 -54.64 -1.96 10.57
N LYS A 4 -53.58 -2.78 10.54
CA LYS A 4 -53.46 -4.13 11.17
C LYS A 4 -51.97 -4.44 11.31
N GLY A 5 -51.39 -4.95 12.39
CA GLY A 5 -51.94 -5.52 13.62
C GLY A 5 -51.04 -6.70 14.04
N PHE A 6 -50.19 -6.50 15.05
CA PHE A 6 -49.46 -7.54 15.78
C PHE A 6 -50.42 -8.54 16.42
N THR A 7 -50.05 -9.83 16.48
CA THR A 7 -50.69 -10.76 17.41
C THR A 7 -49.72 -11.79 17.98
N HIS A 8 -49.60 -11.74 19.31
CA HIS A 8 -49.13 -12.80 20.20
C HIS A 8 -50.00 -14.05 20.08
N LEU A 9 -49.40 -15.25 20.18
CA LEU A 9 -50.13 -16.50 20.41
C LEU A 9 -49.72 -17.07 21.77
N ARG A 10 -50.74 -17.20 22.63
CA ARG A 10 -50.72 -17.71 24.00
C ARG A 10 -51.45 -19.05 24.01
N ILE A 11 -50.83 -20.06 24.58
CA ILE A 11 -51.34 -21.43 24.73
C ILE A 11 -52.40 -21.48 25.84
N ARG A 12 -53.52 -22.18 25.59
CA ARG A 12 -54.43 -22.71 26.61
C ARG A 12 -54.98 -24.05 26.14
N GLY A 13 -54.86 -25.07 26.98
CA GLY A 13 -55.29 -26.43 26.71
C GLY A 13 -56.75 -26.71 27.04
N SER A 14 -57.17 -27.93 26.71
CA SER A 14 -58.36 -28.59 27.25
C SER A 14 -58.27 -30.09 26.97
N LEU A 15 -58.31 -30.90 28.04
CA LEU A 15 -58.67 -32.33 28.03
C LEU A 15 -60.10 -32.52 27.50
N PRO A 16 -60.45 -33.78 27.16
CA PRO A 16 -61.63 -34.36 27.81
C PRO A 16 -61.40 -35.78 28.34
N ASP A 17 -62.07 -36.07 29.44
CA ASP A 17 -62.21 -37.38 30.09
C ASP A 17 -63.49 -38.10 29.61
N ASN A 18 -63.33 -39.41 29.41
CA ASN A 18 -64.20 -40.54 29.77
C ASN A 18 -65.47 -40.97 29.02
N LEU A 19 -65.57 -42.31 28.99
CA LEU A 19 -66.72 -43.24 29.02
C LEU A 19 -67.50 -43.50 27.72
N ASP A 20 -67.30 -44.69 27.14
CA ASP A 20 -68.32 -45.76 27.17
C ASP A 20 -67.79 -47.10 26.62
N THR A 21 -68.20 -48.20 27.25
CA THR A 21 -68.15 -49.59 26.75
C THR A 21 -69.59 -50.12 26.70
N PRO A 22 -69.95 -51.01 25.75
CA PRO A 22 -70.04 -52.44 26.11
C PRO A 22 -69.82 -53.47 24.96
N ARG A 23 -69.43 -54.71 25.38
CA ARG A 23 -69.70 -56.11 24.89
C ARG A 23 -70.16 -56.35 23.42
N HIS A 24 -69.76 -57.40 22.68
CA HIS A 24 -69.67 -58.84 23.01
C HIS A 24 -68.94 -59.62 21.87
N SER A 25 -68.19 -60.67 22.26
CA SER A 25 -67.77 -61.93 21.57
C SER A 25 -68.01 -62.18 20.06
N GLN A 26 -66.99 -62.66 19.32
CA GLN A 26 -66.75 -64.09 18.98
C GLN A 26 -65.54 -64.28 18.03
N ASP A 27 -64.65 -65.19 18.46
CA ASP A 27 -64.00 -66.31 17.75
C ASP A 27 -63.37 -66.15 16.35
N GLY A 28 -62.05 -66.43 16.33
CA GLY A 28 -61.40 -67.28 15.32
C GLY A 28 -60.89 -66.59 14.04
N GLU A 29 -59.57 -66.54 13.86
CA GLU A 29 -58.84 -67.34 12.85
C GLU A 29 -57.39 -66.81 12.67
N SER A 30 -56.49 -67.74 12.35
CA SER A 30 -55.03 -67.68 12.42
C SER A 30 -54.30 -66.70 11.47
N THR A 31 -53.24 -66.09 12.01
CA THR A 31 -52.00 -65.51 11.43
C THR A 31 -51.68 -65.75 9.92
N PRO A 32 -51.01 -64.79 9.22
CA PRO A 32 -49.62 -64.42 9.55
C PRO A 32 -49.26 -62.92 9.42
N GLU A 33 -49.15 -62.25 10.57
CA GLU A 33 -48.16 -61.20 10.80
C GLU A 33 -46.77 -61.84 10.83
N THR A 34 -45.92 -61.69 9.79
CA THR A 34 -44.46 -61.89 9.99
C THR A 34 -43.51 -61.34 8.92
N LYS A 35 -43.92 -60.46 7.99
CA LYS A 35 -42.97 -59.91 7.01
C LYS A 35 -42.98 -58.40 6.82
N GLU A 36 -44.12 -57.73 6.93
CA GLU A 36 -44.15 -56.28 6.69
C GLU A 36 -43.73 -55.45 7.90
N GLU A 37 -44.02 -55.88 9.13
CA GLU A 37 -43.61 -55.15 10.33
C GLU A 37 -42.09 -55.27 10.59
N LYS A 38 -41.49 -56.42 10.22
CA LYS A 38 -40.03 -56.62 10.23
C LYS A 38 -39.27 -55.90 9.11
N LEU A 39 -39.96 -55.37 8.11
CA LEU A 39 -39.35 -54.59 7.02
C LEU A 39 -39.44 -53.09 7.29
N LEU A 40 -40.42 -52.63 8.07
CA LEU A 40 -40.55 -51.22 8.48
C LEU A 40 -39.65 -50.84 9.65
N GLU A 41 -39.27 -51.79 10.50
CA GLU A 41 -38.30 -51.56 11.59
C GLU A 41 -36.83 -51.65 11.12
N ARG A 42 -36.60 -52.06 9.86
CA ARG A 42 -35.26 -52.29 9.28
C ARG A 42 -34.65 -51.09 8.55
N SER A 43 -35.13 -49.87 8.80
CA SER A 43 -34.51 -48.67 8.21
C SER A 43 -34.62 -47.45 9.11
N SER A 44 -33.79 -47.36 10.14
CA SER A 44 -33.49 -46.07 10.76
C SER A 44 -32.05 -46.00 11.30
N VAL A 45 -31.07 -46.39 10.48
CA VAL A 45 -29.68 -46.02 10.74
C VAL A 45 -29.24 -45.10 9.60
N VAL A 46 -29.49 -43.80 9.81
CA VAL A 46 -29.01 -42.64 9.03
C VAL A 46 -29.30 -42.71 7.51
N PRO A 47 -30.12 -41.80 6.93
CA PRO A 47 -30.27 -41.77 5.48
C PRO A 47 -28.87 -41.59 4.85
N PRO A 48 -28.54 -42.27 3.73
CA PRO A 48 -27.28 -42.07 3.03
C PRO A 48 -27.26 -40.65 2.49
N GLN A 49 -26.83 -39.69 3.31
CA GLN A 49 -26.60 -38.33 2.89
C GLN A 49 -25.44 -38.37 1.90
N ASN A 50 -25.66 -37.72 0.76
CA ASN A 50 -24.77 -37.75 -0.38
C ASN A 50 -23.35 -37.34 0.06
N ARG A 51 -22.42 -38.31 0.08
CA ARG A 51 -21.03 -38.17 0.59
C ARG A 51 -20.30 -36.99 -0.07
N TRP A 52 -20.74 -36.59 -1.26
CA TRP A 52 -20.27 -35.44 -2.03
C TRP A 52 -20.65 -34.07 -1.45
N THR A 53 -21.79 -33.96 -0.78
CA THR A 53 -22.27 -32.65 -0.27
C THR A 53 -21.55 -32.30 1.02
N SER A 54 -21.37 -33.25 1.94
CA SER A 54 -20.63 -33.03 3.20
C SER A 54 -19.12 -32.86 2.99
N SER A 55 -18.51 -33.63 2.08
CA SER A 55 -17.10 -33.45 1.73
C SER A 55 -16.80 -32.08 1.11
N ARG A 56 -17.74 -31.49 0.36
CA ARG A 56 -17.57 -30.14 -0.23
C ARG A 56 -17.52 -29.02 0.80
N PHE A 57 -18.43 -29.02 1.78
CA PHE A 57 -18.41 -28.00 2.83
C PHE A 57 -17.16 -28.12 3.70
N PHE A 58 -16.78 -29.34 4.06
CA PHE A 58 -15.56 -29.62 4.82
C PHE A 58 -14.29 -29.17 4.10
N LEU A 59 -14.15 -29.47 2.80
CA LEU A 59 -12.99 -29.09 2.02
C LEU A 59 -12.87 -27.56 1.86
N GLN A 60 -13.99 -26.83 1.83
CA GLN A 60 -13.99 -25.37 1.73
C GLN A 60 -13.35 -24.68 2.94
N PHE A 61 -13.60 -25.19 4.16
CA PHE A 61 -13.02 -24.62 5.40
C PHE A 61 -11.51 -24.85 5.53
N HIS A 62 -10.93 -25.76 4.75
CA HIS A 62 -9.49 -26.01 4.74
C HIS A 62 -8.78 -25.41 3.51
N LEU A 63 -9.36 -25.55 2.31
CA LEU A 63 -8.71 -25.12 1.06
C LEU A 63 -8.54 -23.61 0.96
N ILE A 64 -9.54 -22.83 1.40
CA ILE A 64 -9.48 -21.37 1.33
C ILE A 64 -8.34 -20.83 2.22
N PRO A 65 -8.28 -21.12 3.53
CA PRO A 65 -7.19 -20.61 4.37
C PRO A 65 -5.82 -21.16 3.97
N VAL A 66 -5.72 -22.44 3.56
CA VAL A 66 -4.44 -22.97 3.05
C VAL A 66 -4.00 -22.25 1.78
N GLY A 67 -4.90 -22.00 0.83
CA GLY A 67 -4.60 -21.30 -0.41
C GLY A 67 -4.13 -19.86 -0.18
N VAL A 68 -4.80 -19.13 0.71
CA VAL A 68 -4.41 -17.76 1.10
C VAL A 68 -3.05 -17.76 1.82
N ALA A 69 -2.83 -18.68 2.76
CA ALA A 69 -1.54 -18.82 3.45
C ALA A 69 -0.38 -19.09 2.46
N ILE A 70 -0.56 -20.02 1.51
CA ILE A 70 0.43 -20.32 0.47
C ILE A 70 0.68 -19.08 -0.41
N ALA A 71 -0.36 -18.36 -0.82
CA ALA A 71 -0.21 -17.13 -1.60
C ALA A 71 0.62 -16.09 -0.84
N CYS A 72 0.33 -15.86 0.44
CA CYS A 72 1.11 -14.96 1.29
C CYS A 72 2.57 -15.40 1.41
N ILE A 73 2.83 -16.71 1.57
CA ILE A 73 4.20 -17.24 1.63
C ILE A 73 4.95 -16.95 0.31
N ILE A 74 4.34 -17.27 -0.83
CA ILE A 74 4.95 -17.04 -2.15
C ILE A 74 5.22 -15.55 -2.39
N LEU A 75 4.27 -14.67 -2.04
CA LEU A 75 4.42 -13.22 -2.22
C LEU A 75 5.60 -12.65 -1.41
N ASN A 76 5.77 -13.07 -0.16
CA ASN A 76 6.87 -12.60 0.70
C ASN A 76 8.22 -13.19 0.29
N LEU A 77 8.26 -14.43 -0.20
CA LEU A 77 9.49 -15.05 -0.70
C LEU A 77 9.96 -14.43 -2.03
N LYS A 78 9.04 -14.05 -2.91
CA LYS A 78 9.38 -13.42 -4.19
C LYS A 78 9.86 -11.98 -4.06
N GLY A 79 9.51 -11.26 -2.99
CA GLY A 79 9.90 -9.87 -2.83
C GLY A 79 9.13 -8.96 -3.80
N THR A 80 7.87 -8.61 -3.56
CA THR A 80 7.06 -7.78 -4.48
C THR A 80 6.96 -6.33 -3.99
N PHE A 81 7.44 -5.36 -4.78
CA PHE A 81 7.35 -3.93 -4.51
C PHE A 81 6.05 -3.31 -5.04
N LEU A 82 5.39 -2.49 -4.22
CA LEU A 82 4.09 -1.87 -4.53
C LEU A 82 4.15 -0.34 -4.72
N GLY A 83 5.22 0.32 -4.28
CA GLY A 83 5.37 1.78 -4.35
C GLY A 83 5.02 2.51 -3.04
N SER A 84 5.16 3.84 -3.06
CA SER A 84 4.96 4.70 -1.88
C SER A 84 3.48 5.05 -1.61
N GLY A 85 2.60 4.95 -2.61
CA GLY A 85 1.18 5.31 -2.52
C GLY A 85 0.24 4.24 -1.96
N TYR A 86 0.75 3.12 -1.45
CA TYR A 86 -0.06 1.95 -1.09
C TYR A 86 -0.69 1.99 0.32
N ASN A 87 -0.54 3.11 1.04
CA ASN A 87 -1.02 3.25 2.43
C ASN A 87 -2.54 3.01 2.58
N GLN A 88 -3.35 3.34 1.58
CA GLN A 88 -4.81 3.22 1.62
C GLN A 88 -5.30 1.75 1.72
N TRP A 89 -4.56 0.81 1.14
CA TRP A 89 -4.95 -0.60 1.08
C TRP A 89 -4.54 -1.41 2.32
N VAL A 90 -3.66 -0.86 3.16
CA VAL A 90 -3.16 -1.54 4.37
C VAL A 90 -4.31 -1.88 5.32
N ASN A 91 -5.24 -0.95 5.52
CA ASN A 91 -6.40 -1.16 6.40
C ASN A 91 -7.32 -2.29 5.87
N LEU A 92 -7.53 -2.35 4.56
CA LEU A 92 -8.31 -3.42 3.94
C LEU A 92 -7.62 -4.77 4.12
N LEU A 93 -6.31 -4.85 3.90
CA LEU A 93 -5.54 -6.09 4.07
C LEU A 93 -5.52 -6.55 5.53
N GLN A 94 -5.50 -5.63 6.50
CA GLN A 94 -5.65 -5.98 7.92
C GLN A 94 -7.03 -6.60 8.20
N PHE A 95 -8.10 -6.03 7.64
CA PHE A 95 -9.44 -6.60 7.75
C PHE A 95 -9.52 -8.00 7.13
N VAL A 96 -8.98 -8.18 5.93
CA VAL A 96 -8.91 -9.49 5.26
C VAL A 96 -8.09 -10.48 6.08
N SER A 97 -7.00 -10.05 6.73
CA SER A 97 -6.18 -10.91 7.57
C SER A 97 -6.95 -11.45 8.78
N LYS A 98 -7.92 -10.68 9.31
CA LYS A 98 -8.78 -11.10 10.41
C LYS A 98 -9.84 -12.12 9.97
N VAL A 99 -10.40 -11.97 8.77
CA VAL A 99 -11.26 -12.99 8.16
C VAL A 99 -10.47 -14.30 7.96
N HIS A 100 -9.24 -14.20 7.46
CA HIS A 100 -8.35 -15.35 7.27
C HIS A 100 -7.99 -16.03 8.60
N GLU A 101 -7.75 -15.26 9.68
CA GLU A 101 -7.56 -15.80 11.03
C GLU A 101 -8.74 -16.67 11.49
N ILE A 102 -9.96 -16.18 11.33
CA ILE A 102 -11.18 -16.92 11.73
C ILE A 102 -11.30 -18.23 10.94
N LEU A 103 -11.03 -18.21 9.62
CA LEU A 103 -11.04 -19.41 8.80
C LEU A 103 -9.98 -20.43 9.23
N MET A 104 -8.76 -19.98 9.58
CA MET A 104 -7.73 -20.86 10.11
C MET A 104 -8.12 -21.45 11.47
N HIS A 105 -8.76 -20.68 12.36
CA HIS A 105 -9.27 -21.20 13.63
C HIS A 105 -10.32 -22.28 13.43
N LEU A 106 -11.28 -22.06 12.52
CA LEU A 106 -12.27 -23.08 12.17
C LEU A 106 -11.59 -24.35 11.63
N SER A 107 -10.61 -24.20 10.75
CA SER A 107 -9.82 -25.31 10.22
C SER A 107 -9.06 -26.07 11.33
N ILE A 108 -8.48 -25.40 12.32
CA ILE A 108 -7.75 -26.07 13.41
C ILE A 108 -8.73 -26.83 14.31
N THR A 109 -9.86 -26.20 14.65
CA THR A 109 -10.89 -26.82 15.47
C THR A 109 -11.49 -28.06 14.79
N THR A 110 -11.75 -28.03 13.48
CA THR A 110 -12.27 -29.20 12.76
C THR A 110 -11.26 -30.34 12.71
N ILE A 111 -9.96 -30.04 12.55
CA ILE A 111 -8.88 -31.06 12.64
C ILE A 111 -8.87 -31.73 14.03
N ALA A 112 -8.89 -30.93 15.10
CA ALA A 112 -8.88 -31.43 16.47
C ALA A 112 -10.14 -32.25 16.79
N MET A 113 -11.31 -31.79 16.33
CA MET A 113 -12.57 -32.51 16.47
C MET A 113 -12.55 -33.85 15.72
N GLY A 114 -12.04 -33.88 14.49
CA GLY A 114 -11.89 -35.11 13.72
C GLY A 114 -11.01 -36.14 14.43
N TYR A 115 -9.91 -35.70 15.05
CA TYR A 115 -9.07 -36.57 15.88
C TYR A 115 -9.84 -37.10 17.10
N LEU A 116 -10.58 -36.25 17.81
CA LEU A 116 -11.31 -36.70 18.99
C LEU A 116 -12.43 -37.68 18.65
N LEU A 117 -13.17 -37.44 17.56
CA LEU A 117 -14.18 -38.36 17.06
C LEU A 117 -13.57 -39.71 16.70
N TYR A 118 -12.42 -39.71 15.99
CA TYR A 118 -11.69 -40.94 15.70
C TYR A 118 -11.37 -41.74 16.97
N VAL A 119 -10.92 -41.04 18.02
CA VAL A 119 -10.60 -41.65 19.31
C VAL A 119 -11.86 -42.13 20.05
N LEU A 120 -12.99 -41.42 19.98
CA LEU A 120 -14.27 -41.82 20.62
C LEU A 120 -14.91 -43.05 19.99
N THR A 121 -14.72 -43.22 18.67
CA THR A 121 -15.18 -44.39 17.91
C THR A 121 -14.19 -45.56 17.98
N SER A 122 -13.02 -45.37 18.59
CA SER A 122 -12.04 -46.45 18.75
C SER A 122 -12.52 -47.49 19.76
N GLU A 123 -11.99 -48.71 19.68
CA GLU A 123 -12.32 -49.82 20.60
C GLU A 123 -12.08 -49.49 22.08
N LYS A 124 -11.14 -48.57 22.35
CA LYS A 124 -10.72 -48.19 23.70
C LYS A 124 -11.46 -46.92 24.14
N PRO A 125 -12.08 -46.92 25.33
CA PRO A 125 -12.83 -45.76 25.81
C PRO A 125 -11.89 -44.64 26.26
N VAL A 126 -12.40 -43.41 26.28
CA VAL A 126 -11.64 -42.20 26.63
C VAL A 126 -12.26 -41.42 27.77
N PRO A 127 -11.49 -40.61 28.51
CA PRO A 127 -12.03 -39.82 29.61
C PRO A 127 -13.13 -38.87 29.13
N PHE A 128 -14.22 -38.81 29.89
CA PHE A 128 -15.34 -37.91 29.62
C PHE A 128 -14.91 -36.45 29.52
N GLY A 129 -13.91 -36.04 30.31
CA GLY A 129 -13.29 -34.71 30.23
C GLY A 129 -12.73 -34.36 28.84
N ALA A 130 -12.30 -35.36 28.05
CA ALA A 130 -11.71 -35.12 26.74
C ALA A 130 -12.74 -34.59 25.73
N LEU A 131 -14.04 -34.90 25.91
CA LEU A 131 -15.13 -34.37 25.08
C LEU A 131 -15.20 -32.85 25.09
N PHE A 132 -14.84 -32.23 26.20
CA PHE A 132 -14.89 -30.78 26.37
C PHE A 132 -13.76 -30.04 25.63
N SER A 133 -12.78 -30.78 25.09
CA SER A 133 -11.70 -30.20 24.29
C SER A 133 -12.21 -29.62 22.96
N ILE A 134 -13.31 -30.16 22.42
CA ILE A 134 -13.94 -29.69 21.17
C ILE A 134 -14.31 -28.21 21.28
N TYR A 135 -14.88 -27.79 22.42
CA TYR A 135 -15.35 -26.42 22.63
C TYR A 135 -14.23 -25.42 22.90
N ASN A 136 -13.09 -25.92 23.34
CA ASN A 136 -12.02 -25.11 23.90
C ASN A 136 -10.69 -25.24 23.14
N THR A 137 -10.72 -25.75 21.90
CA THR A 137 -9.51 -25.98 21.08
C THR A 137 -8.73 -24.70 20.77
N THR A 138 -9.37 -23.54 20.81
CA THR A 138 -8.71 -22.23 20.61
C THR A 138 -8.47 -21.48 21.93
N GLN A 139 -8.89 -22.04 23.06
CA GLN A 139 -8.83 -21.36 24.36
C GLN A 139 -7.65 -21.87 25.17
N VAL A 140 -6.63 -21.02 25.34
CA VAL A 140 -5.43 -21.35 26.12
C VAL A 140 -5.77 -21.77 27.55
N GLY A 141 -6.80 -21.16 28.15
CA GLY A 141 -7.27 -21.50 29.50
C GLY A 141 -7.72 -22.96 29.69
N TYR A 142 -8.05 -23.67 28.60
CA TYR A 142 -8.43 -25.07 28.66
C TYR A 142 -7.35 -25.98 29.24
N LEU A 143 -6.07 -25.63 29.05
CA LEU A 143 -4.95 -26.43 29.57
C LEU A 143 -4.90 -26.46 31.12
N TRP A 144 -5.60 -25.54 31.79
CA TRP A 144 -5.75 -25.49 33.25
C TRP A 144 -7.16 -25.90 33.73
N SER A 145 -8.01 -26.35 32.81
CA SER A 145 -9.38 -26.75 33.12
C SER A 145 -9.41 -28.07 33.90
N LYS A 146 -10.47 -28.28 34.70
CA LYS A 146 -10.64 -29.53 35.46
C LYS A 146 -10.83 -30.72 34.51
N GLU A 147 -11.44 -30.47 33.36
CA GLU A 147 -11.74 -31.39 32.27
C GLU A 147 -10.45 -31.92 31.62
N PHE A 148 -9.50 -31.04 31.32
CA PHE A 148 -8.20 -31.41 30.78
C PHE A 148 -7.34 -32.15 31.81
N ILE A 149 -7.29 -31.64 33.06
CA ILE A 149 -6.55 -32.29 34.15
C ILE A 149 -7.12 -33.69 34.44
N ALA A 150 -8.45 -33.85 34.43
CA ALA A 150 -9.10 -35.14 34.59
C ALA A 150 -8.73 -36.10 33.45
N SER A 151 -8.72 -35.62 32.21
CA SER A 151 -8.31 -36.41 31.04
C SER A 151 -6.86 -36.90 31.14
N ILE A 152 -5.96 -36.07 31.67
CA ILE A 152 -4.55 -36.44 31.90
C ILE A 152 -4.37 -37.32 33.14
N THR A 153 -5.25 -37.26 34.14
CA THR A 153 -5.09 -38.03 35.38
C THR A 153 -5.88 -39.34 35.39
N SER A 154 -6.70 -39.61 34.37
CA SER A 154 -7.45 -40.87 34.26
C SER A 154 -6.50 -42.06 34.03
N GLN A 155 -6.65 -43.10 34.87
CA GLN A 155 -5.81 -44.31 34.83
C GLN A 155 -6.18 -45.26 33.70
N GLY A 156 -7.41 -45.21 33.20
CA GLY A 156 -7.88 -46.10 32.13
C GLY A 156 -7.60 -45.60 30.71
N PHE A 157 -7.04 -44.39 30.55
CA PHE A 157 -6.75 -43.82 29.24
C PHE A 157 -5.43 -44.39 28.69
N PRO A 158 -5.41 -45.11 27.55
CA PRO A 158 -4.19 -45.73 27.04
C PRO A 158 -3.06 -44.71 26.82
N VAL A 159 -1.85 -45.04 27.31
CA VAL A 159 -0.71 -44.12 27.36
C VAL A 159 -0.41 -43.46 26.01
N MET A 160 -0.39 -44.23 24.91
CA MET A 160 -0.12 -43.67 23.58
C MET A 160 -1.22 -42.71 23.12
N MET A 161 -2.50 -43.07 23.27
CA MET A 161 -3.62 -42.19 22.92
C MET A 161 -3.61 -40.91 23.77
N LYS A 162 -3.25 -41.04 25.05
CA LYS A 162 -3.09 -39.92 25.98
C LYS A 162 -1.99 -38.96 25.57
N ILE A 163 -0.80 -39.47 25.23
CA ILE A 163 0.31 -38.65 24.74
C ILE A 163 -0.10 -37.94 23.46
N THR A 164 -0.69 -38.65 22.50
CA THR A 164 -1.15 -38.06 21.24
C THR A 164 -2.23 -36.99 21.47
N PHE A 165 -3.21 -37.23 22.35
CA PHE A 165 -4.23 -36.26 22.71
C PHE A 165 -3.63 -34.99 23.30
N VAL A 166 -2.71 -35.12 24.27
CA VAL A 166 -2.06 -33.97 24.91
C VAL A 166 -1.25 -33.17 23.90
N LEU A 167 -0.43 -33.85 23.08
CA LEU A 167 0.37 -33.19 22.04
C LEU A 167 -0.51 -32.49 21.01
N MET A 168 -1.58 -33.14 20.54
CA MET A 168 -2.52 -32.57 19.57
C MET A 168 -3.23 -31.34 20.12
N MET A 169 -3.70 -31.39 21.38
CA MET A 169 -4.38 -30.26 22.01
C MET A 169 -3.44 -29.07 22.24
N ILE A 170 -2.24 -29.31 22.79
CA ILE A 170 -1.25 -28.26 23.00
C ILE A 170 -0.85 -27.64 21.65
N ALA A 171 -0.54 -28.47 20.64
CA ALA A 171 -0.17 -27.98 19.31
C ALA A 171 -1.31 -27.16 18.68
N SER A 172 -2.56 -27.61 18.77
CA SER A 172 -3.72 -26.91 18.21
C SER A 172 -3.96 -25.56 18.89
N ILE A 173 -3.90 -25.51 20.23
CA ILE A 173 -4.07 -24.28 21.02
C ILE A 173 -2.95 -23.28 20.72
N LEU A 174 -1.69 -23.73 20.71
CA LEU A 174 -0.55 -22.87 20.41
C LEU A 174 -0.62 -22.36 18.99
N LEU A 175 -0.90 -23.23 18.02
CA LEU A 175 -1.05 -22.85 16.62
C LEU A 175 -2.19 -21.86 16.44
N ALA A 176 -3.35 -22.08 17.04
CA ALA A 176 -4.48 -21.15 17.01
C ALA A 176 -4.11 -19.78 17.58
N ALA A 177 -3.29 -19.71 18.63
CA ALA A 177 -2.84 -18.45 19.21
C ALA A 177 -1.91 -17.65 18.26
N VAL A 178 -1.08 -18.33 17.45
CA VAL A 178 -0.07 -17.66 16.61
C VAL A 178 -0.48 -17.45 15.16
N VAL A 179 -1.43 -18.22 14.61
CA VAL A 179 -1.84 -18.10 13.20
C VAL A 179 -2.45 -16.74 12.85
N GLY A 180 -3.19 -16.11 13.79
CA GLY A 180 -3.78 -14.78 13.58
C GLY A 180 -2.73 -13.69 13.34
N PRO A 181 -1.82 -13.45 14.31
CA PRO A 181 -0.70 -12.53 14.12
C PRO A 181 0.17 -12.88 12.90
N ALA A 182 0.44 -14.18 12.67
CA ALA A 182 1.26 -14.60 11.52
C ALA A 182 0.61 -14.27 10.17
N SER A 183 -0.70 -14.50 10.04
CA SER A 183 -1.46 -14.13 8.83
C SER A 183 -1.46 -12.62 8.60
N ALA A 184 -1.70 -11.82 9.65
CA ALA A 184 -1.65 -10.37 9.54
C ALA A 184 -0.28 -9.85 9.08
N ILE A 185 0.81 -10.34 9.69
CA ILE A 185 2.17 -9.94 9.33
C ILE A 185 2.52 -10.35 7.89
N ALA A 186 2.08 -11.53 7.44
CA ALA A 186 2.38 -12.00 6.09
C ALA A 186 1.53 -11.29 5.02
N MET A 187 0.29 -10.93 5.33
CA MET A 187 -0.64 -10.32 4.38
C MET A 187 -0.40 -8.81 4.21
N VAL A 188 0.02 -8.10 5.25
CA VAL A 188 0.24 -6.66 5.20
C VAL A 188 1.64 -6.33 4.64
N PRO A 189 1.75 -5.53 3.55
CA PRO A 189 3.04 -5.09 3.03
C PRO A 189 3.71 -4.09 3.99
N ARG A 190 5.03 -4.13 4.07
CA ARG A 190 5.82 -3.31 5.00
C ARG A 190 6.46 -2.15 4.26
N TYR A 191 6.53 -1.00 4.93
CA TYR A 191 7.31 0.13 4.45
C TYR A 191 8.79 -0.15 4.68
N VAL A 192 9.54 -0.37 3.60
CA VAL A 192 10.94 -0.80 3.66
C VAL A 192 11.80 -0.01 2.67
N ASN A 193 13.11 -0.01 2.93
CA ASN A 193 14.11 0.33 1.92
C ASN A 193 14.27 -0.90 1.03
N TYR A 194 13.45 -0.98 -0.01
CA TYR A 194 13.45 -2.10 -0.94
C TYR A 194 14.64 -1.96 -1.89
N THR A 195 15.56 -2.92 -1.82
CA THR A 195 16.62 -3.09 -2.81
C THR A 195 16.01 -3.69 -4.06
N LEU A 196 16.06 -2.94 -5.16
CA LEU A 196 15.52 -3.38 -6.42
C LEU A 196 16.20 -4.68 -6.88
N PRO A 197 15.46 -5.68 -7.38
CA PRO A 197 16.06 -6.76 -8.16
C PRO A 197 16.76 -6.15 -9.38
N ASP A 198 17.75 -6.86 -9.93
CA ASP A 198 18.85 -6.46 -10.84
C ASP A 198 18.52 -5.59 -12.09
N ARG A 199 17.29 -5.11 -12.28
CA ARG A 199 16.83 -4.39 -13.47
C ARG A 199 16.16 -3.04 -13.20
N ALA A 200 16.23 -2.49 -12.00
CA ALA A 200 15.89 -1.08 -11.81
C ALA A 200 16.83 -0.44 -10.80
N ALA A 201 17.24 0.80 -11.06
CA ALA A 201 18.10 1.55 -10.16
C ALA A 201 17.56 2.96 -10.03
N ILE A 202 17.49 3.45 -8.80
CA ILE A 202 17.36 4.88 -8.56
C ILE A 202 18.75 5.44 -8.36
N VAL A 203 19.14 6.39 -9.20
CA VAL A 203 20.38 7.14 -9.03
C VAL A 203 20.01 8.47 -8.41
N ARG A 204 20.74 8.87 -7.37
CA ARG A 204 20.70 10.23 -6.85
C ARG A 204 22.02 10.87 -7.24
N ALA A 205 21.98 12.02 -7.91
CA ALA A 205 23.18 12.79 -8.21
C ALA A 205 23.01 14.20 -7.68
N GLU A 206 24.02 14.67 -6.96
CA GLU A 206 24.14 16.08 -6.63
C GLU A 206 24.85 16.77 -7.79
N THR A 207 24.15 17.69 -8.44
CA THR A 207 24.64 18.41 -9.61
C THR A 207 24.52 19.91 -9.35
N PRO A 208 25.54 20.71 -9.72
CA PRO A 208 25.39 22.16 -9.71
C PRO A 208 24.35 22.55 -10.77
N GLN A 209 23.34 23.33 -10.36
CA GLN A 209 22.32 23.89 -11.23
C GLN A 209 22.57 25.39 -11.41
N PRO A 210 22.49 25.92 -12.65
CA PRO A 210 22.64 27.34 -12.89
C PRO A 210 21.31 28.06 -12.60
N PHE A 211 21.40 29.17 -11.90
CA PHE A 211 20.29 30.09 -11.66
C PHE A 211 20.68 31.47 -12.19
N ALA A 212 19.70 32.20 -12.71
CA ALA A 212 19.87 33.60 -13.05
C ALA A 212 18.76 34.43 -12.41
N SER A 213 19.11 35.66 -12.04
CA SER A 213 18.15 36.69 -11.69
C SER A 213 18.39 37.86 -12.60
N THR A 214 17.30 38.33 -13.20
CA THR A 214 17.30 39.49 -14.05
C THR A 214 16.25 40.44 -13.53
N PHE A 215 16.62 41.71 -13.40
CA PHE A 215 15.68 42.79 -13.18
C PHE A 215 15.78 43.76 -14.34
N CYS A 216 14.64 44.15 -14.93
CA CYS A 216 14.61 45.01 -16.10
C CYS A 216 13.75 46.27 -15.87
N LEU A 217 14.21 47.39 -16.43
CA LEU A 217 13.48 48.64 -16.50
C LEU A 217 13.13 48.97 -17.94
N LEU A 218 11.86 49.33 -18.16
CA LEU A 218 11.39 49.77 -19.46
C LEU A 218 11.91 51.19 -19.76
N ASN A 219 12.59 51.32 -20.88
CA ASN A 219 13.21 52.54 -21.40
C ASN A 219 12.62 52.88 -22.77
N THR A 220 11.33 53.21 -22.82
CA THR A 220 10.66 53.53 -24.10
C THR A 220 11.31 54.72 -24.82
N ILE A 221 11.47 54.59 -26.12
CA ILE A 221 12.03 55.65 -26.98
C ILE A 221 10.91 56.20 -27.84
N MET A 222 10.53 57.46 -27.58
CA MET A 222 9.35 58.09 -28.20
C MET A 222 9.60 58.63 -29.61
N GLY A 223 10.86 58.64 -30.07
CA GLY A 223 11.25 59.13 -31.38
C GLY A 223 12.72 59.53 -31.43
N GLU A 224 13.18 60.00 -32.60
CA GLU A 224 14.58 60.36 -32.88
C GLU A 224 15.12 61.46 -31.94
N ASN A 225 14.24 62.33 -31.43
CA ASN A 225 14.60 63.45 -30.55
C ASN A 225 14.61 63.10 -29.06
N ASP A 226 14.43 61.83 -28.67
CA ASP A 226 14.49 61.43 -27.26
C ASP A 226 15.94 61.42 -26.75
N THR A 227 16.29 62.38 -25.90
CA THR A 227 17.63 62.54 -25.33
C THR A 227 17.77 61.98 -23.92
N ARG A 228 16.76 61.30 -23.38
CA ARG A 228 16.84 60.72 -22.03
C ARG A 228 17.94 59.65 -21.97
N PRO A 229 18.68 59.52 -20.85
CA PRO A 229 19.62 58.41 -20.70
C PRO A 229 18.88 57.08 -20.65
N ILE A 230 19.60 55.99 -20.95
CA ILE A 230 19.09 54.64 -20.68
C ILE A 230 19.31 54.38 -19.18
N GLN A 231 18.28 53.95 -18.47
CA GLN A 231 18.33 53.73 -17.04
C GLN A 231 18.39 52.24 -16.75
N PHE A 232 19.51 51.80 -16.17
CA PHE A 232 19.66 50.45 -15.64
C PHE A 232 19.17 50.38 -14.21
N PRO A 233 18.60 49.25 -13.76
CA PRO A 233 18.44 48.99 -12.35
C PRO A 233 19.83 48.84 -11.70
N ASP A 234 20.00 49.38 -10.50
CA ASP A 234 21.27 49.32 -9.77
C ASP A 234 21.61 47.92 -9.24
N GLY A 235 20.66 46.98 -9.25
CA GLY A 235 20.83 45.59 -8.85
C GLY A 235 19.97 44.64 -9.68
N HIS A 236 20.26 43.34 -9.54
CA HIS A 236 19.51 42.27 -10.19
C HIS A 236 18.44 41.65 -9.27
N ILE A 237 18.40 42.04 -7.98
CA ILE A 237 17.50 41.54 -6.92
C ILE A 237 17.22 42.64 -5.92
N TYR A 238 15.95 42.78 -5.55
CA TYR A 238 15.45 43.73 -4.54
C TYR A 238 14.57 43.00 -3.52
N GLU A 239 14.87 43.20 -2.23
CA GLU A 239 14.03 42.72 -1.12
C GLU A 239 12.76 43.57 -0.98
N ASP A 240 12.90 44.89 -1.10
CA ASP A 240 11.80 45.83 -1.22
C ASP A 240 11.69 46.33 -2.67
N ARG A 241 10.58 45.98 -3.33
CA ARG A 241 10.31 46.31 -4.74
C ARG A 241 9.69 47.69 -4.93
N SER A 242 9.36 48.40 -3.85
CA SER A 242 8.76 49.74 -3.91
C SER A 242 9.79 50.83 -4.27
N THR A 243 11.07 50.60 -4.02
CA THR A 243 12.16 51.52 -4.37
C THR A 243 13.26 50.80 -5.15
N VAL A 244 13.26 50.95 -6.47
CA VAL A 244 14.31 50.43 -7.35
C VAL A 244 15.32 51.55 -7.63
N GLY A 245 16.57 51.35 -7.24
CA GLY A 245 17.65 52.28 -7.59
C GLY A 245 17.96 52.22 -9.08
N THR A 246 18.32 53.36 -9.68
CA THR A 246 18.60 53.44 -11.11
C THR A 246 19.94 54.09 -11.41
N ILE A 247 20.60 53.63 -12.47
CA ILE A 247 21.89 54.11 -12.95
C ILE A 247 21.71 54.63 -14.37
N ASN A 248 22.09 55.88 -14.61
CA ASN A 248 22.05 56.47 -15.94
C ASN A 248 23.24 55.97 -16.78
N TYR A 249 22.94 55.33 -17.89
CA TYR A 249 23.89 54.85 -18.87
C TYR A 249 23.91 55.75 -20.11
N THR A 250 25.12 56.14 -20.54
CA THR A 250 25.36 57.07 -21.66
C THR A 250 26.21 56.48 -22.77
N GLY A 251 26.70 55.24 -22.64
CA GLY A 251 27.53 54.60 -23.66
C GLY A 251 26.80 54.35 -24.99
N ILE A 252 25.47 54.25 -24.96
CA ILE A 252 24.61 54.13 -26.14
C ILE A 252 23.47 55.15 -26.06
N THR A 253 23.26 55.90 -27.14
CA THR A 253 22.19 56.90 -27.21
C THR A 253 20.88 56.30 -27.71
N ARG A 254 19.75 56.78 -27.21
CA ARG A 254 18.42 56.37 -27.69
C ARG A 254 18.22 56.67 -29.18
N ARG A 255 18.77 57.78 -29.68
CA ARG A 255 18.77 58.11 -31.12
C ARG A 255 19.48 57.06 -31.97
N HIS A 256 20.61 56.52 -31.48
CA HIS A 256 21.32 55.47 -32.18
C HIS A 256 20.46 54.21 -32.31
N LEU A 257 19.85 53.75 -31.20
CA LEU A 257 18.95 52.59 -31.21
C LEU A 257 17.74 52.81 -32.12
N TRP A 258 17.11 53.99 -32.05
CA TRP A 258 15.98 54.36 -32.90
C TRP A 258 16.30 54.29 -34.40
N ASN A 259 17.43 54.87 -34.81
CA ASN A 259 17.83 54.89 -36.21
C ASN A 259 18.21 53.49 -36.71
N GLN A 260 18.88 52.70 -35.87
CA GLN A 260 19.26 51.34 -36.21
C GLN A 260 18.05 50.42 -36.38
N THR A 261 17.11 50.44 -35.43
CA THR A 261 15.89 49.62 -35.53
C THR A 261 15.07 49.99 -36.76
N ASN A 262 14.92 51.28 -37.08
CA ASN A 262 14.19 51.70 -38.29
C ASN A 262 14.86 51.28 -39.62
N SER A 263 16.17 51.04 -39.63
CA SER A 263 16.88 50.60 -40.83
C SER A 263 16.91 49.08 -41.00
N GLU A 264 17.03 48.34 -39.89
CA GLU A 264 17.29 46.89 -39.91
C GLU A 264 16.03 46.08 -39.59
N ASN A 265 15.06 46.64 -38.83
CA ASN A 265 13.90 45.93 -38.26
C ASN A 265 14.30 44.63 -37.55
N GLU A 266 15.46 44.63 -36.89
CA GLU A 266 15.98 43.46 -36.16
C GLU A 266 15.91 43.68 -34.66
N GLY A 267 15.48 42.63 -33.95
CA GLY A 267 15.48 42.57 -32.50
C GLY A 267 16.90 42.31 -32.00
N GLN A 268 17.33 43.06 -30.99
CA GLN A 268 18.72 43.03 -30.54
C GLN A 268 18.84 42.93 -29.03
N VAL A 269 19.88 42.23 -28.59
CA VAL A 269 20.32 42.21 -27.19
C VAL A 269 21.77 42.70 -27.16
N LEU A 270 21.98 43.87 -26.58
CA LEU A 270 23.29 44.50 -26.46
C LEU A 270 23.81 44.32 -25.03
N TRP A 271 24.90 43.57 -24.89
CA TRP A 271 25.54 43.33 -23.60
C TRP A 271 26.50 44.46 -23.23
N VAL A 272 26.40 44.95 -22.00
CA VAL A 272 27.16 46.08 -21.46
C VAL A 272 27.70 45.76 -20.07
N ASP A 273 28.94 46.16 -19.85
CA ASP A 273 29.73 45.94 -18.63
C ASP A 273 30.29 47.25 -18.06
N ASP A 274 30.03 48.37 -18.73
CA ASP A 274 30.49 49.72 -18.44
C ASP A 274 29.43 50.54 -17.65
N PHE A 275 28.77 49.89 -16.71
CA PHE A 275 27.92 50.52 -15.69
C PHE A 275 28.31 49.95 -14.32
N ASP A 276 28.17 50.73 -13.25
CA ASP A 276 28.65 50.34 -11.90
C ASP A 276 27.48 49.91 -11.01
N PRO A 277 27.07 48.62 -11.03
CA PRO A 277 25.95 48.13 -10.23
C PRO A 277 26.28 48.11 -8.74
N SER A 278 25.26 48.28 -7.90
CA SER A 278 25.38 48.17 -6.43
C SER A 278 25.85 46.78 -5.98
N LYS A 279 25.49 45.74 -6.74
CA LYS A 279 25.94 44.34 -6.54
C LYS A 279 26.97 43.92 -7.59
N LYS A 280 28.14 43.47 -7.12
CA LYS A 280 29.23 42.95 -7.95
C LYS A 280 28.80 41.70 -8.72
N GLY A 281 29.38 41.51 -9.92
CA GLY A 281 29.09 40.35 -10.78
C GLY A 281 27.84 40.49 -11.66
N SER A 282 27.19 41.66 -11.65
CA SER A 282 26.06 41.92 -12.56
C SER A 282 26.55 42.33 -13.95
N LEU A 283 25.91 41.80 -14.99
CA LEU A 283 26.08 42.19 -16.39
C LEU A 283 24.82 42.94 -16.84
N GLY A 284 24.99 43.91 -17.71
CA GLY A 284 23.90 44.71 -18.26
C GLY A 284 23.48 44.17 -19.62
N ALA A 285 22.17 44.17 -19.89
CA ALA A 285 21.61 43.83 -21.19
C ALA A 285 20.61 44.90 -21.62
N ILE A 286 20.76 45.44 -22.84
CA ILE A 286 19.76 46.30 -23.48
C ILE A 286 19.01 45.45 -24.49
N VAL A 287 17.73 45.22 -24.23
CA VAL A 287 16.84 44.45 -25.09
C VAL A 287 16.02 45.42 -25.93
N VAL A 288 16.13 45.32 -27.25
CA VAL A 288 15.47 46.20 -28.22
C VAL A 288 14.52 45.36 -29.06
N GLN A 289 13.23 45.69 -29.01
CA GLN A 289 12.22 45.02 -29.85
C GLN A 289 12.42 45.35 -31.35
N PRO A 290 12.19 44.39 -32.26
CA PRO A 290 12.33 44.60 -33.71
C PRO A 290 11.31 45.61 -34.24
N ASP A 291 10.07 45.53 -33.76
CA ASP A 291 8.95 46.34 -34.21
C ASP A 291 8.61 47.47 -33.23
N LEU A 292 8.06 48.55 -33.78
CA LEU A 292 7.51 49.65 -32.99
C LEU A 292 6.22 49.22 -32.28
N CYS A 293 6.05 49.65 -31.04
CA CYS A 293 4.80 49.51 -30.31
C CYS A 293 3.78 50.54 -30.80
N TYR A 294 2.54 50.10 -31.03
CA TYR A 294 1.42 50.97 -31.41
C TYR A 294 0.29 50.87 -30.37
N ASN A 295 0.47 51.54 -29.22
CA ASN A 295 -0.52 51.53 -28.13
C ASN A 295 -0.71 52.95 -27.58
N ASN A 296 -1.74 53.65 -28.06
CA ASN A 296 -2.01 55.09 -27.94
C ASN A 296 -0.95 56.04 -28.52
N LYS A 297 0.33 55.67 -28.44
CA LYS A 297 1.47 56.34 -29.06
C LYS A 297 2.35 55.32 -29.76
N THR A 298 3.06 55.77 -30.79
CA THR A 298 4.11 55.00 -31.45
C THR A 298 5.44 55.23 -30.73
N TYR A 299 6.10 54.16 -30.31
CA TYR A 299 7.40 54.22 -29.64
C TYR A 299 8.14 52.89 -29.82
N LEU A 300 9.45 52.91 -29.59
CA LEU A 300 10.30 51.72 -29.59
C LEU A 300 10.42 51.20 -28.15
N SER A 301 10.07 49.93 -27.94
CA SER A 301 10.22 49.29 -26.64
C SER A 301 11.65 48.81 -26.46
N VAL A 302 12.35 49.45 -25.52
CA VAL A 302 13.69 49.08 -25.09
C VAL A 302 13.65 48.79 -23.61
N SER A 303 14.31 47.73 -23.16
CA SER A 303 14.49 47.45 -21.73
C SER A 303 15.95 47.35 -21.38
N ALA A 304 16.33 47.94 -20.26
CA ALA A 304 17.67 47.84 -19.70
C ALA A 304 17.60 46.94 -18.47
N CYS A 305 18.41 45.88 -18.48
CA CYS A 305 18.33 44.80 -17.53
C CYS A 305 19.66 44.62 -16.81
N SER A 306 19.62 44.40 -15.50
CA SER A 306 20.75 43.92 -14.72
C SER A 306 20.56 42.43 -14.47
N VAL A 307 21.50 41.61 -14.91
CA VAL A 307 21.46 40.15 -14.77
C VAL A 307 22.68 39.64 -14.03
N ALA A 308 22.47 38.65 -13.16
CA ALA A 308 23.54 37.88 -12.55
C ALA A 308 23.21 36.39 -12.60
N GLY A 309 24.26 35.57 -12.63
CA GLY A 309 24.17 34.12 -12.55
C GLY A 309 24.79 33.57 -11.27
N LEU A 310 24.26 32.47 -10.76
CA LEU A 310 24.88 31.70 -9.67
C LEU A 310 24.75 30.21 -9.90
N TRP A 311 25.59 29.43 -9.22
CA TRP A 311 25.46 27.98 -9.14
C TRP A 311 24.95 27.59 -7.77
N ALA A 312 23.96 26.70 -7.71
CA ALA A 312 23.56 26.08 -6.47
C ALA A 312 23.43 24.58 -6.63
N ASN A 313 23.75 23.84 -5.58
CA ASN A 313 23.65 22.39 -5.59
C ASN A 313 22.19 21.96 -5.60
N ALA A 314 21.81 21.13 -6.57
CA ALA A 314 20.52 20.47 -6.58
C ALA A 314 20.69 18.95 -6.69
N THR A 315 19.82 18.23 -6.00
CA THR A 315 19.77 16.78 -6.06
C THR A 315 18.82 16.35 -7.18
N GLN A 316 19.35 15.70 -8.21
CA GLN A 316 18.58 15.05 -9.25
C GLN A 316 18.35 13.57 -8.90
N VAL A 317 17.18 13.04 -9.29
CA VAL A 317 16.81 11.64 -9.05
C VAL A 317 16.49 10.96 -10.39
N TYR A 318 17.31 10.00 -10.79
CA TYR A 318 17.12 9.22 -12.01
C TYR A 318 16.45 7.89 -11.67
N ILE A 319 15.50 7.46 -12.48
CA ILE A 319 14.87 6.14 -12.36
C ILE A 319 15.21 5.35 -13.61
N LEU A 320 16.15 4.42 -13.50
CA LEU A 320 16.56 3.52 -14.57
C LEU A 320 15.64 2.29 -14.57
N LYS A 321 14.92 2.03 -15.67
CA LYS A 321 14.11 0.82 -15.87
C LYS A 321 14.80 -0.07 -16.90
N GLY A 322 15.30 -1.21 -16.46
CA GLY A 322 16.19 -2.13 -17.18
C GLY A 322 15.55 -2.99 -18.26
N SER A 323 14.57 -2.50 -19.01
CA SER A 323 14.14 -3.16 -20.25
C SER A 323 13.43 -2.18 -21.20
N GLY A 324 14.22 -1.52 -22.03
CA GLY A 324 13.73 -0.82 -23.22
C GLY A 324 13.57 0.69 -23.05
N ALA A 325 14.51 1.43 -23.65
CA ALA A 325 14.35 2.70 -24.36
C ALA A 325 13.27 3.71 -23.90
N SER A 326 13.11 3.91 -22.59
CA SER A 326 12.53 5.16 -22.07
C SER A 326 13.08 5.43 -20.67
N ASP A 327 14.32 5.89 -20.61
CA ASP A 327 14.84 6.52 -19.39
C ASP A 327 14.03 7.79 -19.16
N GLN A 328 13.08 7.76 -18.23
CA GLN A 328 12.40 8.98 -17.80
C GLN A 328 13.27 9.67 -16.78
N LEU A 329 14.04 10.65 -17.26
CA LEU A 329 14.68 11.64 -16.41
C LEU A 329 13.60 12.45 -15.69
N ARG A 330 13.54 12.36 -14.36
CA ARG A 330 12.67 13.23 -13.56
C ARG A 330 13.53 14.04 -12.59
N SER A 331 13.73 15.31 -12.91
CA SER A 331 14.25 16.25 -11.91
C SER A 331 13.20 16.37 -10.79
N LEU A 332 13.60 16.02 -9.56
CA LEU A 332 12.76 16.03 -8.36
C LEU A 332 13.08 17.28 -7.51
N LEU A 333 13.21 18.43 -8.18
CA LEU A 333 13.20 19.72 -7.50
C LEU A 333 11.86 19.82 -6.76
N SER A 334 11.88 19.77 -5.43
CA SER A 334 10.66 19.99 -4.64
C SER A 334 10.10 21.37 -4.98
N VAL A 335 8.77 21.54 -4.93
CA VAL A 335 8.18 22.89 -5.03
C VAL A 335 8.74 23.78 -3.92
N ASP A 336 8.99 23.21 -2.72
CA ASP A 336 9.63 23.90 -1.59
C ASP A 336 11.08 24.32 -1.85
N PHE A 337 11.75 23.73 -2.86
CA PHE A 337 13.10 24.14 -3.26
C PHE A 337 13.07 25.46 -4.02
N VAL A 338 11.96 25.78 -4.71
CA VAL A 338 11.75 27.10 -5.32
C VAL A 338 11.43 28.14 -4.23
N ASP A 339 10.74 27.75 -3.17
CA ASP A 339 10.46 28.64 -2.03
C ASP A 339 11.73 28.93 -1.21
N ASN A 340 12.66 27.98 -1.15
CA ASN A 340 14.00 28.14 -0.59
C ASN A 340 15.04 28.36 -1.69
N LEU A 341 14.79 29.33 -2.58
CA LEU A 341 15.84 29.83 -3.49
C LEU A 341 17.14 29.99 -2.69
N PRO A 342 18.29 29.51 -3.20
CA PRO A 342 19.56 29.70 -2.51
C PRO A 342 19.69 31.18 -2.21
N SER A 343 19.96 31.52 -0.94
CA SER A 343 20.21 32.90 -0.55
C SER A 343 21.22 33.47 -1.52
N TRP A 344 20.85 34.53 -2.26
CA TRP A 344 21.73 35.13 -3.24
C TRP A 344 22.97 35.68 -2.52
N THR A 345 24.02 34.87 -2.50
CA THR A 345 25.29 35.23 -1.87
C THR A 345 25.99 36.29 -2.72
N ASP A 346 26.88 37.08 -2.12
CA ASP A 346 27.71 38.06 -2.84
C ASP A 346 28.68 37.44 -3.89
N ASN A 347 28.67 36.11 -4.03
CA ASN A 347 29.51 35.32 -4.94
C ASN A 347 28.79 35.03 -6.28
N ALA A 348 28.15 36.02 -6.89
CA ALA A 348 27.64 35.88 -8.25
C ALA A 348 28.77 35.50 -9.22
N VAL A 349 28.45 34.65 -10.20
CA VAL A 349 29.38 34.27 -11.25
C VAL A 349 29.67 35.50 -12.11
N SER A 350 30.95 35.79 -12.34
CA SER A 350 31.34 36.85 -13.26
C SER A 350 31.04 36.44 -14.70
N ILE A 351 30.12 37.14 -15.35
CA ILE A 351 29.71 36.89 -16.74
C ILE A 351 30.39 37.93 -17.64
N PRO A 352 31.47 37.58 -18.36
CA PRO A 352 32.17 38.55 -19.19
C PRO A 352 31.35 38.90 -20.44
N LYS A 353 31.35 40.17 -20.83
CA LYS A 353 30.66 40.69 -22.02
C LYS A 353 31.02 39.94 -23.31
N SER A 354 32.28 39.55 -23.47
CA SER A 354 32.74 38.77 -24.63
C SER A 354 32.08 37.40 -24.73
N TRP A 355 31.85 36.74 -23.60
CA TRP A 355 31.12 35.46 -23.54
C TRP A 355 29.63 35.67 -23.79
N ALA A 356 29.03 36.68 -23.16
CA ALA A 356 27.61 37.00 -23.34
C ALA A 356 27.27 37.33 -24.80
N LYS A 357 28.17 38.02 -25.51
CA LYS A 357 28.04 38.30 -26.96
C LYS A 357 27.93 37.04 -27.81
N ASN A 358 28.54 35.92 -27.41
CA ASN A 358 28.42 34.66 -28.15
C ASN A 358 27.02 34.03 -28.01
N ILE A 359 26.31 34.28 -26.90
CA ILE A 359 24.96 33.75 -26.63
C ILE A 359 23.97 34.26 -27.68
N THR A 360 24.09 35.52 -28.06
CA THR A 360 23.18 36.21 -28.98
C THR A 360 23.78 36.40 -30.37
N SER A 361 24.78 35.59 -30.72
CA SER A 361 25.52 35.68 -31.99
C SER A 361 24.65 35.31 -33.21
N GLN A 362 25.19 35.58 -34.41
CA GLN A 362 24.53 35.28 -35.67
C GLN A 362 24.44 33.77 -35.89
N THR A 363 23.27 33.29 -36.32
CA THR A 363 23.09 31.86 -36.60
C THR A 363 23.72 31.49 -37.96
N GLY A 364 24.30 30.30 -38.08
CA GLY A 364 24.96 29.87 -39.33
C GLY A 364 24.02 29.51 -40.49
N ARG A 365 22.70 29.42 -40.24
CA ARG A 365 21.70 29.02 -41.25
C ARG A 365 20.87 30.18 -41.80
N GLU A 366 20.70 31.24 -41.04
CA GLU A 366 19.97 32.43 -41.43
C GLU A 366 20.82 33.65 -41.12
N ASN A 367 20.75 34.70 -41.94
CA ASN A 367 21.51 35.94 -41.71
C ASN A 367 20.98 36.76 -40.50
N LYS A 368 20.34 36.11 -39.53
CA LYS A 368 19.68 36.67 -38.34
C LYS A 368 20.40 36.25 -37.05
N THR A 369 20.31 37.09 -36.03
CA THR A 369 20.85 36.80 -34.69
C THR A 369 19.88 35.94 -33.88
N VAL A 370 20.41 35.18 -32.90
CA VAL A 370 19.57 34.44 -31.94
C VAL A 370 18.61 35.38 -31.20
N ALA A 371 19.07 36.61 -30.89
CA ALA A 371 18.23 37.63 -30.27
C ALA A 371 17.05 38.04 -31.17
N ASP A 372 17.29 38.29 -32.46
CA ASP A 372 16.25 38.68 -33.41
C ASP A 372 15.18 37.60 -33.56
N VAL A 373 15.59 36.34 -33.71
CA VAL A 373 14.67 35.21 -33.83
C VAL A 373 13.80 35.05 -32.58
N LEU A 374 14.41 35.15 -31.39
CA LEU A 374 13.67 35.00 -30.13
C LEU A 374 12.72 36.16 -29.89
N LEU A 375 13.16 37.42 -30.11
CA LEU A 375 12.31 38.59 -29.89
C LEU A 375 11.12 38.63 -30.84
N ASN A 376 11.30 38.23 -32.10
CA ASN A 376 10.19 38.07 -33.06
C ASN A 376 9.23 36.92 -32.70
N SER A 377 9.67 35.95 -31.91
CA SER A 377 8.84 34.80 -31.52
C SER A 377 7.92 35.06 -30.34
N PHE A 378 8.20 36.10 -29.54
CA PHE A 378 7.34 36.46 -28.39
C PHE A 378 6.15 37.31 -28.84
N PHE A 379 5.00 37.05 -28.23
CA PHE A 379 3.84 37.92 -28.40
C PHE A 379 4.10 39.28 -27.77
N VAL A 380 3.84 40.33 -28.54
CA VAL A 380 3.81 41.70 -28.02
C VAL A 380 2.60 41.84 -27.09
N THR A 381 2.87 42.02 -25.79
CA THR A 381 1.85 42.20 -24.74
C THR A 381 1.97 43.59 -24.12
N ASP A 382 1.00 44.01 -23.31
CA ASP A 382 1.07 45.26 -22.56
C ASP A 382 2.25 45.32 -21.56
N LEU A 383 2.89 44.18 -21.27
CA LEU A 383 4.13 44.10 -20.47
C LEU A 383 5.38 44.53 -21.26
N ILE A 384 5.33 44.56 -22.59
CA ILE A 384 6.44 45.05 -23.43
C ILE A 384 6.04 46.33 -24.14
N CYS A 385 4.77 46.46 -24.50
CA CYS A 385 4.19 47.62 -25.17
C CYS A 385 3.01 48.20 -24.35
N PRO A 386 3.25 48.78 -23.17
CA PRO A 386 2.20 49.40 -22.37
C PRO A 386 1.57 50.62 -23.06
N SER A 387 0.35 50.97 -22.67
CA SER A 387 -0.31 52.18 -23.16
C SER A 387 0.56 53.42 -22.90
N ASN A 388 0.73 54.27 -23.92
CA ASN A 388 1.54 55.50 -23.88
C ASN A 388 3.05 55.30 -23.63
N GLY A 389 3.55 54.06 -23.60
CA GLY A 389 4.97 53.78 -23.38
C GLY A 389 5.44 53.98 -21.94
N SER A 390 4.51 53.95 -20.98
CA SER A 390 4.78 54.00 -19.56
C SER A 390 3.79 53.11 -18.82
N TYR A 391 4.23 52.46 -17.76
CA TYR A 391 3.32 51.77 -16.87
C TYR A 391 2.51 52.78 -16.04
N PRO A 392 1.27 52.46 -15.65
CA PRO A 392 0.49 53.34 -14.79
C PRO A 392 1.14 53.42 -13.40
N ASP A 393 1.28 54.65 -12.89
CA ASP A 393 1.96 54.91 -11.62
C ASP A 393 1.16 54.37 -10.41
N ASP A 394 -0.18 54.21 -10.51
CA ASP A 394 -1.05 53.73 -9.44
C ASP A 394 -2.31 53.01 -9.97
N ILE A 395 -2.57 51.79 -9.51
CA ILE A 395 -3.93 51.23 -9.47
C ILE A 395 -4.19 50.72 -8.04
N GLU A 396 -4.91 51.52 -7.28
CA GLU A 396 -5.47 51.10 -6.00
C GLU A 396 -6.60 50.10 -6.29
N TYR A 397 -6.41 48.82 -5.95
CA TYR A 397 -7.49 47.84 -5.98
C TYR A 397 -8.31 47.94 -4.69
N ASP A 398 -9.64 47.91 -4.80
CA ASP A 398 -10.63 47.97 -3.70
C ASP A 398 -10.56 46.76 -2.72
N THR A 399 -9.50 45.96 -2.79
CA THR A 399 -9.23 44.78 -1.95
C THR A 399 -8.21 45.04 -0.83
N GLY A 400 -7.71 46.28 -0.69
CA GLY A 400 -6.79 46.65 0.40
C GLY A 400 -5.36 46.09 0.24
N TYR A 401 -5.02 45.52 -0.92
CA TYR A 401 -3.68 45.08 -1.27
C TYR A 401 -3.15 45.93 -2.45
N THR A 402 -2.16 46.78 -2.19
CA THR A 402 -1.36 47.43 -3.24
C THR A 402 -0.41 46.38 -3.83
N LEU A 403 -0.76 45.84 -5.00
CA LEU A 403 0.12 44.96 -5.79
C LEU A 403 1.15 45.82 -6.52
N TYR A 404 2.28 46.12 -5.86
CA TYR A 404 3.44 46.84 -6.43
C TYR A 404 4.12 46.08 -7.60
N ASP A 405 3.62 44.92 -8.02
CA ASP A 405 4.40 43.91 -8.72
C ASP A 405 4.13 43.74 -10.22
N LEU A 406 3.05 44.29 -10.78
CA LEU A 406 2.57 43.87 -12.11
C LEU A 406 3.20 44.56 -13.33
N TYR A 407 3.93 45.66 -13.15
CA TYR A 407 4.31 46.52 -14.27
C TYR A 407 5.81 46.53 -14.55
N ARG A 408 6.30 45.42 -15.10
CA ARG A 408 7.68 45.23 -15.53
C ARG A 408 7.73 44.45 -16.84
N PRO A 409 8.80 44.59 -17.63
CA PRO A 409 8.98 43.81 -18.84
C PRO A 409 9.43 42.37 -18.53
N TRP A 410 8.56 41.59 -17.88
CA TRP A 410 8.84 40.21 -17.43
C TRP A 410 9.22 39.25 -18.54
N THR A 411 8.71 39.47 -19.74
CA THR A 411 9.10 38.73 -20.93
C THR A 411 10.57 38.97 -21.29
N HIS A 412 11.06 40.22 -21.16
CA HIS A 412 12.49 40.50 -21.33
C HIS A 412 13.33 39.91 -20.18
N GLU A 413 12.84 39.99 -18.93
CA GLU A 413 13.51 39.37 -17.78
C GLU A 413 13.63 37.85 -17.93
N GLY A 414 12.53 37.20 -18.33
CA GLY A 414 12.48 35.77 -18.59
C GLY A 414 13.36 35.35 -19.76
N LEU A 415 13.39 36.14 -20.84
CA LEU A 415 14.26 35.90 -21.98
C LEU A 415 15.74 35.95 -21.58
N ILE A 416 16.18 37.04 -20.94
CA ILE A 416 17.57 37.21 -20.53
C ILE A 416 17.98 36.15 -19.50
N SER A 417 17.14 35.89 -18.49
CA SER A 417 17.42 34.84 -17.50
C SER A 417 17.55 33.47 -18.15
N SER A 418 16.65 33.14 -19.09
CA SER A 418 16.70 31.86 -19.81
C SER A 418 17.94 31.73 -20.69
N LEU A 419 18.33 32.80 -21.39
CA LEU A 419 19.54 32.83 -22.21
C LEU A 419 20.79 32.59 -21.36
N ILE A 420 20.90 33.27 -20.21
CA ILE A 420 22.04 33.12 -19.30
C ILE A 420 22.08 31.72 -18.68
N VAL A 421 20.98 31.21 -18.13
CA VAL A 421 20.93 29.87 -17.52
C VAL A 421 21.27 28.77 -18.53
N ASN A 422 20.71 28.86 -19.74
CA ASN A 422 21.01 27.88 -20.79
C ASN A 422 22.47 27.96 -21.23
N ALA A 423 23.03 29.17 -21.40
CA ALA A 423 24.43 29.35 -21.77
C ALA A 423 25.38 28.86 -20.66
N MET A 424 25.06 29.12 -19.38
CA MET A 424 25.81 28.61 -18.24
C MET A 424 25.79 27.07 -18.21
N SER A 425 24.62 26.46 -18.42
CA SER A 425 24.49 25.00 -18.49
C SER A 425 25.25 24.40 -19.68
N TRP A 426 25.32 25.09 -20.81
CA TRP A 426 26.08 24.61 -21.97
C TRP A 426 27.60 24.79 -21.78
N GLY A 427 28.00 25.89 -21.13
CA GLY A 427 29.39 26.18 -20.81
C GLY A 427 30.05 25.16 -19.87
N THR A 428 29.26 24.43 -19.08
CA THR A 428 29.75 23.32 -18.24
C THR A 428 29.94 22.00 -18.98
N GLY A 429 29.52 21.90 -20.25
CA GLY A 429 29.55 20.66 -21.02
C GLY A 429 28.40 19.70 -20.68
N TYR A 430 28.35 18.58 -21.40
CA TYR A 430 27.40 17.48 -21.14
C TYR A 430 28.13 16.27 -20.56
N ALA A 431 27.45 15.51 -19.71
CA ALA A 431 27.94 14.26 -19.16
C ALA A 431 27.24 13.10 -19.86
N GLU A 432 28.01 12.20 -20.48
CA GLU A 432 27.49 10.92 -20.95
C GLU A 432 28.12 9.80 -20.12
N ALA A 433 27.29 9.06 -19.38
CA ALA A 433 27.74 7.87 -18.67
C ALA A 433 27.88 6.73 -19.70
N THR A 434 29.11 6.31 -19.99
CA THR A 434 29.38 5.32 -21.03
C THR A 434 29.23 3.89 -20.53
N GLU A 435 29.43 3.67 -19.23
CA GLU A 435 29.20 2.37 -18.60
C GLU A 435 28.71 2.54 -17.16
N LEU A 436 27.61 1.88 -16.82
CA LEU A 436 27.08 1.80 -15.44
C LEU A 436 27.37 0.40 -14.90
N SER A 437 28.44 0.24 -14.12
CA SER A 437 28.90 -1.07 -13.63
C SER A 437 28.62 -1.23 -12.14
N ARG A 438 28.14 -2.40 -11.73
CA ARG A 438 27.92 -2.72 -10.32
C ARG A 438 29.19 -3.33 -9.72
N LYS A 439 29.85 -2.62 -8.81
CA LYS A 439 30.95 -3.16 -7.98
C LYS A 439 30.60 -3.03 -6.52
N ASN A 440 30.67 -4.15 -5.77
CA ASN A 440 30.45 -4.18 -4.32
C ASN A 440 29.16 -3.45 -3.88
N GLU A 441 28.03 -3.77 -4.53
CA GLU A 441 26.70 -3.18 -4.26
C GLU A 441 26.54 -1.68 -4.56
N LYS A 442 27.59 -1.02 -5.09
CA LYS A 442 27.54 0.35 -5.59
C LYS A 442 27.55 0.34 -7.12
N PHE A 443 26.87 1.32 -7.71
CA PHE A 443 26.97 1.57 -9.15
C PHE A 443 28.07 2.60 -9.37
N GLU A 444 29.08 2.24 -10.14
CA GLU A 444 30.10 3.17 -10.61
C GLU A 444 29.77 3.55 -12.05
N ALA A 445 29.66 4.85 -12.32
CA ALA A 445 29.56 5.38 -13.66
C ALA A 445 30.95 5.73 -14.16
N LYS A 446 31.34 5.20 -15.32
CA LYS A 446 32.53 5.64 -16.04
C LYS A 446 32.14 6.75 -17.01
N TYR A 447 32.92 7.82 -17.02
CA TYR A 447 32.73 8.97 -17.91
C TYR A 447 33.89 9.00 -18.91
N ASP A 448 33.59 9.20 -20.18
CA ASP A 448 34.59 9.40 -21.24
C ASP A 448 34.93 10.90 -21.32
N ASP A 449 35.79 11.39 -20.41
CA ASP A 449 36.82 12.43 -20.67
C ASP A 449 37.39 13.09 -19.40
N GLU A 450 38.67 13.46 -19.47
CA GLU A 450 39.48 14.14 -18.43
C GLU A 450 39.21 15.66 -18.31
N SER A 451 38.25 16.23 -19.05
CA SER A 451 38.03 17.68 -19.16
C SER A 451 37.05 18.27 -18.13
N TRP A 452 36.75 17.55 -17.06
CA TRP A 452 35.83 18.04 -16.02
C TRP A 452 36.48 19.08 -15.11
N THR A 453 35.78 20.21 -14.92
CA THR A 453 35.91 20.98 -13.68
C THR A 453 35.29 20.15 -12.55
N SER A 454 36.14 19.70 -11.65
CA SER A 454 35.83 18.96 -10.42
C SER A 454 34.60 19.53 -9.69
N GLY A 455 33.48 18.80 -9.71
CA GLY A 455 32.27 19.24 -9.02
C GLY A 455 31.08 18.28 -9.01
N VAL A 456 30.99 17.32 -9.93
CA VAL A 456 29.88 16.35 -9.94
C VAL A 456 30.26 15.11 -9.14
N VAL A 457 29.79 15.06 -7.89
CA VAL A 457 29.84 13.85 -7.06
C VAL A 457 28.50 13.13 -7.18
N SER A 458 28.42 12.17 -8.10
CA SER A 458 27.24 11.30 -8.20
C SER A 458 27.35 10.17 -7.16
N THR A 459 26.55 10.22 -6.10
CA THR A 459 26.43 9.14 -5.12
C THR A 459 25.17 8.31 -5.37
N THR A 460 25.32 7.24 -6.15
CA THR A 460 24.23 6.30 -6.46
C THR A 460 23.77 5.55 -5.22
N HIS A 461 22.56 5.79 -4.75
CA HIS A 461 21.92 5.02 -3.68
C HIS A 461 20.72 4.24 -4.25
N GLY A 462 20.92 2.94 -4.53
CA GLY A 462 19.91 2.05 -5.09
C GLY A 462 18.84 1.58 -4.09
N GLN A 463 18.23 2.50 -3.35
CA GLN A 463 17.19 2.18 -2.36
C GLN A 463 15.87 2.87 -2.71
N LEU A 464 14.82 2.07 -2.90
CA LEU A 464 13.44 2.54 -3.02
C LEU A 464 12.78 2.53 -1.65
N LEU A 465 12.31 3.69 -1.20
CA LEU A 465 11.39 3.77 -0.06
C LEU A 465 9.97 3.50 -0.55
N GLY A 466 9.34 2.45 -0.01
CA GLY A 466 7.95 2.13 -0.35
C GLY A 466 7.45 0.86 0.32
N TYR A 467 6.19 0.52 0.05
CA TYR A 467 5.57 -0.70 0.56
C TYR A 467 5.99 -1.91 -0.27
N ALA A 468 6.39 -3.00 0.39
CA ALA A 468 6.71 -4.26 -0.26
C ALA A 468 6.35 -5.48 0.60
N TRP A 469 6.08 -6.61 -0.04
CA TRP A 469 6.15 -7.94 0.59
C TRP A 469 7.54 -8.50 0.39
N ASN A 470 8.27 -8.78 1.46
CA ASN A 470 9.63 -9.33 1.42
C ASN A 470 9.94 -10.12 2.71
N MET A 471 11.13 -10.72 2.83
CA MET A 471 11.55 -11.40 4.07
C MET A 471 12.29 -10.49 5.06
N ASP A 472 12.17 -9.17 4.89
CA ASP A 472 12.82 -8.19 5.75
C ASP A 472 11.97 -7.88 6.97
N GLY A 473 12.57 -8.07 8.14
CA GLY A 473 11.95 -7.91 9.44
C GLY A 473 11.84 -9.22 10.22
N THR A 474 12.06 -9.15 11.54
CA THR A 474 11.99 -10.31 12.42
C THR A 474 10.60 -10.94 12.45
N GLY A 475 9.55 -10.12 12.39
CA GLY A 475 8.16 -10.59 12.42
C GLY A 475 7.82 -11.54 11.27
N ILE A 476 8.17 -11.18 10.02
CA ILE A 476 7.86 -12.02 8.85
C ILE A 476 8.66 -13.33 8.87
N ARG A 477 9.90 -13.29 9.36
CA ARG A 477 10.75 -14.49 9.51
C ARG A 477 10.20 -15.49 10.53
N ILE A 478 9.37 -15.04 11.47
CA ILE A 478 8.64 -15.92 12.41
C ILE A 478 7.28 -16.33 11.83
N ALA A 479 6.57 -15.40 11.18
CA ALA A 479 5.24 -15.63 10.63
C ALA A 479 5.22 -16.71 9.52
N ILE A 480 6.20 -16.69 8.62
CA ILE A 480 6.26 -17.66 7.50
C ILE A 480 6.38 -19.12 7.99
N PRO A 481 7.30 -19.47 8.91
CA PRO A 481 7.33 -20.80 9.53
C PRO A 481 6.01 -21.20 10.20
N VAL A 482 5.33 -20.29 10.91
CA VAL A 482 4.03 -20.58 11.53
C VAL A 482 2.98 -20.94 10.49
N LEU A 483 2.88 -20.16 9.41
CA LEU A 483 1.95 -20.45 8.30
C LEU A 483 2.29 -21.76 7.59
N LEU A 484 3.58 -22.07 7.44
CA LEU A 484 4.03 -23.35 6.87
C LEU A 484 3.62 -24.54 7.74
N ILE A 485 3.80 -24.46 9.06
CA ILE A 485 3.37 -25.51 10.00
C ILE A 485 1.85 -25.72 9.90
N TYR A 486 1.07 -24.64 9.88
CA TYR A 486 -0.38 -24.72 9.68
C TYR A 486 -0.74 -25.40 8.36
N CYS A 487 -0.12 -24.99 7.24
CA CYS A 487 -0.37 -25.58 5.93
C CYS A 487 -0.07 -27.08 5.92
N ILE A 488 1.04 -27.50 6.52
CA ILE A 488 1.40 -28.93 6.63
C ILE A 488 0.33 -29.69 7.41
N CYS A 489 -0.06 -29.20 8.59
CA CYS A 489 -1.09 -29.85 9.41
C CYS A 489 -2.42 -30.00 8.65
N ALA A 490 -2.87 -28.93 7.99
CA ALA A 490 -4.12 -28.93 7.22
C ALA A 490 -4.04 -29.86 6.01
N ILE A 491 -2.94 -29.82 5.23
CA ILE A 491 -2.76 -30.68 4.06
C ILE A 491 -2.70 -32.16 4.46
N VAL A 492 -1.97 -32.50 5.53
CA VAL A 492 -1.92 -33.88 6.04
C VAL A 492 -3.31 -34.37 6.42
N TYR A 493 -4.10 -33.54 7.11
CA TYR A 493 -5.47 -33.90 7.49
C TYR A 493 -6.41 -34.02 6.28
N ILE A 494 -6.30 -33.13 5.29
CA ILE A 494 -7.04 -33.23 4.02
C ILE A 494 -6.70 -34.58 3.34
N LEU A 495 -5.42 -34.89 3.19
CA LEU A 495 -4.96 -36.14 2.56
C LEU A 495 -5.46 -37.37 3.33
N TYR A 496 -5.37 -37.34 4.66
CA TYR A 496 -5.90 -38.41 5.52
C TYR A 496 -7.40 -38.62 5.30
N THR A 497 -8.18 -37.55 5.23
CA THR A 497 -9.64 -37.62 5.06
C THR A 497 -10.00 -38.15 3.66
N LEU A 498 -9.26 -37.73 2.63
CA LEU A 498 -9.45 -38.21 1.25
C LEU A 498 -9.09 -39.69 1.10
N VAL A 499 -8.00 -40.16 1.71
CA VAL A 499 -7.55 -41.56 1.63
C VAL A 499 -8.44 -42.49 2.45
N SER A 500 -8.82 -42.09 3.66
CA SER A 500 -9.62 -42.94 4.55
C SER A 500 -11.08 -43.06 4.09
N GLY A 501 -11.59 -42.11 3.30
CA GLY A 501 -12.98 -42.08 2.84
C GLY A 501 -14.01 -42.00 3.98
N ARG A 502 -13.56 -41.77 5.22
CA ARG A 502 -14.38 -41.62 6.43
C ARG A 502 -14.80 -40.15 6.53
N SER A 503 -15.87 -39.77 5.83
CA SER A 503 -16.58 -38.52 6.16
C SER A 503 -17.63 -38.84 7.21
N LEU A 504 -17.40 -38.46 8.47
CA LEU A 504 -18.35 -38.72 9.56
C LEU A 504 -19.45 -37.65 9.56
N SER A 505 -20.27 -37.62 8.51
CA SER A 505 -21.11 -36.45 8.24
C SER A 505 -22.27 -36.20 9.21
N ALA A 506 -22.66 -37.16 10.06
CA ALA A 506 -23.77 -36.99 10.99
C ALA A 506 -23.36 -36.49 12.40
N TRP A 507 -22.08 -36.70 12.79
CA TRP A 507 -21.60 -36.45 14.16
C TRP A 507 -20.46 -35.42 14.25
N GLU A 508 -20.09 -34.80 13.12
CA GLU A 508 -19.10 -33.73 13.03
C GLU A 508 -19.59 -32.37 13.59
N THR A 509 -20.83 -32.31 14.10
CA THR A 509 -21.33 -31.11 14.77
C THR A 509 -21.53 -31.37 16.25
N ILE A 510 -21.26 -30.34 17.05
CA ILE A 510 -21.60 -30.29 18.47
C ILE A 510 -23.06 -30.72 18.68
N ALA A 511 -23.99 -30.22 17.86
CA ALA A 511 -25.41 -30.54 17.93
C ALA A 511 -25.67 -32.05 17.73
N GLY A 512 -24.94 -32.70 16.82
CA GLY A 512 -25.01 -34.16 16.63
C GLY A 512 -24.56 -34.92 17.88
N LEU A 513 -23.44 -34.53 18.49
CA LEU A 513 -22.97 -35.13 19.75
C LEU A 513 -23.93 -34.85 20.92
N THR A 514 -24.55 -33.67 20.96
CA THR A 514 -25.53 -33.36 22.00
C THR A 514 -26.81 -34.16 21.82
N ALA A 515 -27.30 -34.28 20.58
CA ALA A 515 -28.46 -35.10 20.24
C ALA A 515 -28.21 -36.58 20.58
N LEU A 516 -27.00 -37.08 20.30
CA LEU A 516 -26.58 -38.43 20.71
C LEU A 516 -26.63 -38.58 22.23
N ALA A 517 -26.09 -37.61 22.98
CA ALA A 517 -26.10 -37.62 24.43
C ALA A 517 -27.53 -37.62 25.01
N PHE A 518 -28.45 -36.86 24.41
CA PHE A 518 -29.87 -36.87 24.80
C PHE A 518 -30.59 -38.18 24.48
N ASN A 519 -30.18 -38.87 23.42
CA ASN A 519 -30.77 -40.13 23.01
C ASN A 519 -30.11 -41.36 23.66
N SER A 520 -29.01 -41.17 24.40
CA SER A 520 -28.30 -42.25 25.09
C SER A 520 -28.96 -42.62 26.42
N THR A 521 -28.81 -43.86 26.86
CA THR A 521 -29.32 -44.30 28.15
C THR A 521 -28.69 -43.53 29.33
N PRO A 522 -29.48 -43.08 30.33
CA PRO A 522 -28.96 -42.30 31.44
C PRO A 522 -27.95 -43.11 32.28
N SER A 523 -26.70 -42.68 32.30
CA SER A 523 -25.62 -43.32 33.07
C SER A 523 -25.82 -43.24 34.58
N SER A 524 -25.55 -44.32 35.31
CA SER A 524 -25.56 -44.33 36.78
C SER A 524 -24.46 -43.40 37.36
N VAL A 525 -23.37 -43.23 36.61
CA VAL A 525 -22.27 -42.31 36.95
C VAL A 525 -22.76 -40.88 37.02
N LEU A 526 -23.57 -40.45 36.06
CA LEU A 526 -24.11 -39.08 35.98
C LEU A 526 -25.32 -38.87 36.90
N GLN A 527 -26.13 -39.91 37.12
CA GLN A 527 -27.28 -39.84 38.04
C GLN A 527 -26.89 -39.67 39.51
N SER A 528 -25.72 -40.19 39.91
CA SER A 528 -25.19 -40.04 41.27
C SER A 528 -24.76 -38.60 41.63
N GLU A 529 -24.69 -37.71 40.63
CA GLU A 529 -24.23 -36.33 40.76
C GLU A 529 -25.37 -35.31 40.70
N GLN A 530 -26.45 -35.52 41.45
CA GLN A 530 -27.55 -34.54 41.57
C GLN A 530 -27.02 -33.14 41.90
N GLY A 531 -26.90 -32.29 40.87
CA GLY A 531 -26.67 -30.85 40.97
C GLY A 531 -25.24 -30.33 40.91
N THR A 532 -24.17 -31.14 40.79
CA THR A 532 -22.79 -30.62 40.79
C THR A 532 -21.84 -31.31 39.80
N ALA A 533 -21.98 -31.01 38.51
CA ALA A 533 -21.09 -31.45 37.41
C ALA A 533 -19.68 -30.78 37.44
N SER A 534 -19.08 -30.61 38.63
CA SER A 534 -17.83 -29.85 38.86
C SER A 534 -16.74 -30.68 39.56
N ARG A 535 -16.97 -31.98 39.79
CA ARG A 535 -15.98 -32.88 40.38
C ARG A 535 -15.04 -33.38 39.29
N THR A 536 -13.73 -33.22 39.50
CA THR A 536 -12.69 -33.74 38.60
C THR A 536 -12.85 -35.25 38.36
N ASP A 537 -13.42 -35.97 39.33
CA ASP A 537 -13.63 -37.41 39.25
C ASP A 537 -14.71 -37.82 38.24
N THR A 538 -15.72 -36.99 37.98
CA THR A 538 -16.74 -37.22 36.94
C THR A 538 -16.08 -37.30 35.57
N PHE A 539 -15.23 -36.32 35.27
CA PHE A 539 -14.51 -36.19 34.01
C PHE A 539 -13.46 -37.29 33.79
N ARG A 540 -13.05 -38.01 34.83
CA ARG A 540 -12.11 -39.15 34.72
C ARG A 540 -12.77 -40.42 34.21
N ASN A 541 -14.10 -40.54 34.33
CA ASN A 541 -14.82 -41.74 33.90
C ASN A 541 -14.68 -41.92 32.39
N LEU A 542 -14.51 -43.17 31.97
CA LEU A 542 -14.26 -43.52 30.58
C LEU A 542 -15.57 -43.69 29.82
N VAL A 543 -15.64 -43.08 28.64
CA VAL A 543 -16.79 -43.07 27.73
C VAL A 543 -16.33 -43.47 26.33
N SER A 544 -17.17 -44.20 25.61
CA SER A 544 -17.00 -44.52 24.18
C SER A 544 -18.34 -44.48 23.47
N ILE A 545 -18.34 -44.22 22.17
CA ILE A 545 -19.54 -44.37 21.35
C ILE A 545 -19.58 -45.81 20.86
N ARG A 546 -20.69 -46.52 21.12
CA ARG A 546 -20.86 -47.92 20.73
C ARG A 546 -22.25 -48.16 20.18
N GLU A 547 -22.36 -49.19 19.34
CA GLU A 547 -23.64 -49.70 18.87
C GLU A 547 -24.16 -50.74 19.88
N VAL A 548 -25.37 -50.50 20.38
CA VAL A 548 -26.06 -51.40 21.31
C VAL A 548 -26.88 -52.41 20.50
N GLU A 549 -26.47 -53.69 20.52
CA GLU A 549 -27.05 -54.75 19.68
C GLU A 549 -28.57 -54.95 19.88
N GLU A 550 -29.11 -54.63 21.06
CA GLU A 550 -30.55 -54.80 21.34
C GLU A 550 -31.44 -53.73 20.70
N ARG A 551 -30.89 -52.57 20.33
CA ARG A 551 -31.67 -51.42 19.83
C ARG A 551 -31.22 -50.94 18.45
N GLU A 552 -30.15 -51.51 17.89
CA GLU A 552 -29.51 -51.04 16.64
C GLU A 552 -29.26 -49.51 16.65
N GLN A 553 -28.90 -48.97 17.82
CA GLN A 553 -28.71 -47.54 18.04
C GLN A 553 -27.31 -47.25 18.61
N LEU A 554 -26.76 -46.11 18.20
CA LEU A 554 -25.52 -45.57 18.74
C LEU A 554 -25.80 -44.88 20.07
N GLU A 555 -25.01 -45.20 21.10
CA GLU A 555 -25.12 -44.61 22.43
C GLU A 555 -23.74 -44.22 22.99
N PHE A 556 -23.71 -43.20 23.86
CA PHE A 556 -22.58 -42.95 24.75
C PHE A 556 -22.61 -43.97 25.90
N VAL A 557 -21.61 -44.84 25.94
CA VAL A 557 -21.51 -45.88 26.96
C VAL A 557 -20.36 -45.56 27.91
N PHE A 558 -20.68 -45.40 29.20
CA PHE A 558 -19.67 -45.33 30.25
C PHE A 558 -19.24 -46.73 30.66
N GLN A 559 -17.93 -46.92 30.86
CA GLN A 559 -17.37 -48.23 31.20
C GLN A 559 -17.94 -48.82 32.50
N LYS A 560 -18.42 -47.98 33.42
CA LYS A 560 -18.97 -48.41 34.72
C LYS A 560 -20.41 -48.92 34.64
N ASP A 561 -21.16 -48.65 33.57
CA ASP A 561 -22.58 -48.99 33.49
C ASP A 561 -22.86 -50.40 32.92
N HIS A 562 -21.90 -51.05 32.26
CA HIS A 562 -22.11 -52.37 31.64
C HIS A 562 -20.94 -53.35 31.82
N GLY A 563 -21.25 -54.60 32.21
CA GLY A 563 -20.35 -55.74 32.15
C GLY A 563 -20.22 -56.29 30.72
N VAL A 564 -19.20 -55.83 30.00
CA VAL A 564 -18.42 -56.41 28.86
C VAL A 564 -19.11 -57.17 27.69
N GLU A 565 -20.33 -57.71 27.74
CA GLU A 565 -20.72 -58.78 26.79
C GLU A 565 -21.65 -58.48 25.59
N ARG A 566 -22.08 -57.24 25.27
CA ARG A 566 -22.96 -56.98 24.09
C ARG A 566 -22.78 -55.62 23.40
N LEU A 567 -21.58 -55.26 22.95
CA LEU A 567 -21.36 -53.96 22.30
C LEU A 567 -20.45 -54.09 21.07
N ARG A 568 -20.91 -53.57 19.91
CA ARG A 568 -20.09 -53.44 18.69
C ARG A 568 -19.46 -52.06 18.59
N VAL A 569 -18.31 -52.00 17.91
CA VAL A 569 -17.59 -50.76 17.61
C VAL A 569 -18.34 -50.01 16.50
N ALA A 570 -18.52 -48.70 16.69
CA ALA A 570 -19.26 -47.82 15.79
C ALA A 570 -18.52 -47.48 14.50
#